data_AF-A0A2V5UN52-F1
#
_entry.id   AF-A0A2V5UN52-F1
#
_cell.length_a   1.000
_cell.length_b   1.000
_cell.length_c   1.000
_cell.angle_alpha   90.00
_cell.angle_beta   90.00
_cell.angle_gamma   90.00
#
_symmetry.space_group_name_H-M   'P 1'
#
loop_
_entity.id
_entity.type
_entity.pdbx_description
1 polymer ?
#
loop_
_entity_poly.entity_id
_entity_poly.type
_entity_poly.pdbx_seq_one_letter_code
_entity_poly.pdbx_strand_id
1 'polypeptide(L)'
;NARPYAFLDNAPLEERRTQAVYMRRASERNGNDGLGVLDTAAIDKVQKEAWPEATNADELHDALMLLGVMTQEEAAISIHDEGNGAPAERFLSELVASKRATQLRFAEKTFWVAAERLPMLEVIYKKPVLEPQLSAPESAQRQPWERADAIRELLRGRMEVCGAITPNALAETLGIGHSEIDAALLGLEAEGFVLRGKFHPHATEQEWCDRRLLARIHRLTIDRLRAEIQPVSSQDFYRFLFAWQRADAEHRVEGPEGLQSVLEQLDACELPLASWESKVLSARVADYDPEWLDRLCFSGRVGWGRFSSPQNPKARTFAPLRTSPIALFQRENLQDWLVLAQANSAAELSAGGQVVFDALKNGGALFFTELVRRTGLLLSQVEEVLSQLAALGFVTSDSFDGLRALLVPSNKRPTFGRNAGKRRRRTNLASIEFAGRWSLLRTQPSFDSQSAGNGACPDARSRDAAVEKFARTLLRRYGVVFRRLLERESFGVTWYELGRIYRRWEAQGEIRGGYFVGGASGEQFALPEAIGLLRSIRKAPRKDALVTLSAADPLNLQGILTPGPRIAALTANRILFRDGLPLAALEAGEIRKLSQDSISDLQV
;
A
#
# COMPACT_ATOMS: atom_id res chain seq x y z
N ASN A 1 18.23 -18.13 22.21
CA ASN A 1 19.30 -18.68 21.34
C ASN A 1 18.69 -19.23 20.07
N ALA A 2 18.64 -18.43 19.00
CA ALA A 2 18.15 -18.89 17.70
C ALA A 2 19.26 -19.75 17.04
N ARG A 3 18.89 -20.91 16.49
CA ARG A 3 19.80 -21.87 15.85
C ARG A 3 20.41 -21.30 14.54
N PRO A 4 21.56 -21.81 14.06
CA PRO A 4 22.37 -21.23 12.97
C PRO A 4 21.66 -20.99 11.63
N TYR A 5 20.58 -21.73 11.36
CA TYR A 5 19.82 -21.65 10.11
C TYR A 5 18.96 -20.38 9.96
N ALA A 6 18.83 -19.57 11.02
CA ALA A 6 18.15 -18.29 10.98
C ALA A 6 18.92 -17.18 10.23
N PHE A 7 20.16 -17.46 9.78
CA PHE A 7 21.11 -16.43 9.31
C PHE A 7 21.47 -16.47 7.81
N LEU A 8 20.96 -17.43 7.02
CA LEU A 8 21.34 -17.65 5.62
C LEU A 8 20.51 -16.87 4.58
N ASP A 9 19.93 -15.74 4.95
CA ASP A 9 19.28 -14.81 4.02
C ASP A 9 20.23 -13.62 3.75
N ASN A 10 20.28 -13.08 2.53
CA ASN A 10 21.19 -11.97 2.18
C ASN A 10 20.60 -10.57 2.48
N ALA A 11 19.41 -10.49 3.10
CA ALA A 11 18.77 -9.22 3.46
C ALA A 11 19.36 -8.59 4.75
N PRO A 12 19.30 -7.27 4.97
CA PRO A 12 19.69 -6.63 6.23
C PRO A 12 18.90 -7.18 7.45
N LEU A 13 19.54 -7.28 8.63
CA LEU A 13 18.99 -7.91 9.84
C LEU A 13 17.61 -7.39 10.29
N GLU A 14 17.30 -6.12 10.02
CA GLU A 14 16.04 -5.46 10.36
C GLU A 14 14.88 -5.88 9.43
N GLU A 15 15.16 -6.18 8.16
CA GLU A 15 14.20 -6.72 7.20
C GLU A 15 13.88 -8.19 7.50
N ARG A 16 14.81 -8.95 8.10
CA ARG A 16 14.61 -10.36 8.47
C ARG A 16 13.62 -10.56 9.61
N ARG A 17 13.74 -9.77 10.68
CA ARG A 17 12.83 -9.84 11.84
C ARG A 17 11.40 -9.45 11.47
N THR A 18 11.27 -8.50 10.56
CA THR A 18 9.96 -8.06 10.07
C THR A 18 9.36 -9.11 9.13
N GLN A 19 10.09 -9.65 8.15
CA GLN A 19 9.60 -10.71 7.27
C GLN A 19 9.24 -12.02 8.00
N ALA A 20 10.02 -12.41 9.01
CA ALA A 20 9.74 -13.57 9.88
C ALA A 20 8.37 -13.45 10.57
N VAL A 21 8.09 -12.28 11.13
CA VAL A 21 6.81 -11.97 11.79
C VAL A 21 5.68 -11.76 10.76
N TYR A 22 5.98 -11.26 9.56
CA TYR A 22 5.00 -11.04 8.49
C TYR A 22 4.42 -12.36 7.94
N MET A 23 5.26 -13.35 7.62
CA MET A 23 4.75 -14.64 7.14
C MET A 23 3.99 -15.42 8.22
N ARG A 24 4.38 -15.27 9.50
CA ARG A 24 3.69 -15.93 10.62
C ARG A 24 2.31 -15.32 10.87
N ARG A 25 2.20 -13.98 10.86
CA ARG A 25 0.91 -13.27 11.00
C ARG A 25 0.01 -13.40 9.77
N ALA A 26 0.59 -13.58 8.58
CA ALA A 26 -0.18 -13.91 7.37
C ALA A 26 -0.80 -15.31 7.46
N SER A 27 -0.10 -16.28 8.07
CA SER A 27 -0.62 -17.63 8.30
C SER A 27 -1.71 -17.70 9.39
N GLU A 28 -1.59 -16.89 10.45
CA GLU A 28 -2.53 -16.87 11.59
C GLU A 28 -3.90 -16.21 11.29
N ARG A 29 -4.03 -15.41 10.22
CA ARG A 29 -5.29 -14.76 9.80
C ARG A 29 -6.12 -15.58 8.81
N ASN A 30 -5.73 -16.83 8.52
CA ASN A 30 -6.34 -17.68 7.50
C ASN A 30 -7.74 -18.22 7.90
N GLY A 31 -8.71 -17.32 8.00
CA GLY A 31 -10.11 -17.62 7.78
C GLY A 31 -10.42 -17.56 6.29
N ASN A 32 -10.31 -18.71 5.62
CA ASN A 32 -10.99 -19.07 4.37
C ASN A 32 -10.83 -18.21 3.09
N ASP A 33 -9.86 -17.29 2.98
CA ASP A 33 -9.53 -16.68 1.68
C ASP A 33 -8.01 -16.55 1.51
N GLY A 34 -7.52 -17.17 0.43
CA GLY A 34 -6.15 -17.64 0.29
C GLY A 34 -5.10 -16.55 0.09
N LEU A 35 -3.86 -16.90 0.43
CA LEU A 35 -2.69 -16.36 -0.28
C LEU A 35 -3.01 -16.37 -1.78
N GLY A 36 -2.74 -15.27 -2.47
CA GLY A 36 -2.97 -15.17 -3.92
C GLY A 36 -2.43 -16.41 -4.62
N VAL A 37 -3.28 -17.08 -5.40
CA VAL A 37 -2.99 -18.32 -6.12
C VAL A 37 -1.60 -18.22 -6.76
N LEU A 38 -0.68 -19.10 -6.35
CA LEU A 38 0.67 -19.13 -6.88
C LEU A 38 0.64 -19.64 -8.33
N ASP A 39 1.54 -19.11 -9.17
CA ASP A 39 1.67 -19.57 -10.56
C ASP A 39 2.34 -20.96 -10.57
N THR A 40 1.71 -21.94 -11.20
CA THR A 40 2.24 -23.31 -11.29
C THR A 40 3.60 -23.33 -11.97
N ALA A 41 3.78 -22.53 -13.03
CA ALA A 41 5.07 -22.45 -13.71
C ALA A 41 6.18 -21.84 -12.82
N ALA A 42 5.82 -20.99 -11.85
CA ALA A 42 6.78 -20.49 -10.87
C ALA A 42 7.16 -21.57 -9.84
N ILE A 43 6.21 -22.40 -9.43
CA ILE A 43 6.47 -23.56 -8.56
C ILE A 43 7.43 -24.52 -9.27
N ASP A 44 7.08 -24.96 -10.48
CA ASP A 44 7.87 -25.91 -11.27
C ASP A 44 9.30 -25.39 -11.50
N LYS A 45 9.44 -24.10 -11.83
CA LYS A 45 10.73 -23.46 -12.05
C LYS A 45 11.58 -23.47 -10.78
N VAL A 46 11.03 -23.10 -9.63
CA VAL A 46 11.79 -23.09 -8.37
C VAL A 46 12.15 -24.49 -7.92
N GLN A 47 11.24 -25.46 -8.07
CA GLN A 47 11.53 -26.86 -7.76
C GLN A 47 12.68 -27.38 -8.61
N LYS A 48 12.66 -27.11 -9.92
CA LYS A 48 13.76 -27.48 -10.81
C LYS A 48 15.08 -26.80 -10.44
N GLU A 49 15.06 -25.48 -10.20
CA GLU A 49 16.26 -24.71 -9.83
C GLU A 49 16.78 -24.97 -8.41
N ALA A 50 15.98 -25.57 -7.53
CA ALA A 50 16.37 -25.94 -6.18
C ALA A 50 16.92 -27.37 -6.10
N TRP A 51 16.54 -28.22 -7.06
CA TRP A 51 17.05 -29.58 -7.16
C TRP A 51 18.56 -29.56 -7.43
N PRO A 52 19.37 -30.36 -6.71
CA PRO A 52 20.80 -30.37 -6.93
C PRO A 52 21.13 -31.03 -8.26
N GLU A 53 21.92 -30.31 -9.06
CA GLU A 53 22.50 -30.78 -10.31
C GLU A 53 23.99 -31.05 -10.08
N ALA A 54 24.42 -32.29 -10.33
CA ALA A 54 25.77 -32.77 -10.15
C ALA A 54 26.42 -33.03 -11.50
N THR A 55 27.60 -32.45 -11.70
CA THR A 55 28.45 -32.63 -12.88
C THR A 55 29.64 -33.57 -12.61
N ASN A 56 29.88 -33.90 -11.34
CA ASN A 56 30.95 -34.79 -10.89
C ASN A 56 30.53 -35.59 -9.65
N ALA A 57 31.37 -36.55 -9.24
CA ALA A 57 31.09 -37.42 -8.10
C ALA A 57 31.00 -36.67 -6.76
N ASP A 58 31.77 -35.58 -6.58
CA ASP A 58 31.78 -34.82 -5.33
C ASP A 58 30.47 -34.02 -5.15
N GLU A 59 29.99 -33.36 -6.21
CA GLU A 59 28.69 -32.67 -6.22
C GLU A 59 27.52 -33.64 -5.99
N LEU A 60 27.62 -34.87 -6.51
CA LEU A 60 26.62 -35.92 -6.25
C LEU A 60 26.65 -36.39 -4.79
N HIS A 61 27.84 -36.46 -4.18
CA HIS A 61 27.97 -36.75 -2.75
C HIS A 61 27.34 -35.65 -1.88
N ASP A 62 27.56 -34.39 -2.24
CA ASP A 62 26.93 -33.25 -1.56
C ASP A 62 25.40 -33.30 -1.69
N ALA A 63 24.87 -33.70 -2.86
CA ALA A 63 23.44 -33.93 -3.05
C ALA A 63 22.91 -35.07 -2.14
N LEU A 64 23.62 -36.19 -2.05
CA LEU A 64 23.27 -37.28 -1.12
C LEU A 64 23.30 -36.83 0.35
N MET A 65 24.27 -35.99 0.70
CA MET A 65 24.37 -35.40 2.04
C MET A 65 23.23 -34.44 2.35
N LEU A 66 22.73 -33.70 1.36
CA LEU A 66 21.60 -32.80 1.48
C LEU A 66 20.29 -33.57 1.60
N LEU A 67 19.94 -34.44 0.64
CA LEU A 67 18.65 -35.15 0.64
C LEU A 67 18.57 -36.28 1.67
N GLY A 68 19.72 -36.75 2.17
CA GLY A 68 19.87 -37.84 3.13
C GLY A 68 19.67 -39.23 2.51
N VAL A 69 18.65 -39.39 1.68
CA VAL A 69 18.41 -40.56 0.82
C VAL A 69 18.02 -40.06 -0.57
N MET A 70 18.32 -40.80 -1.62
CA MET A 70 17.84 -40.53 -2.99
C MET A 70 17.30 -41.81 -3.62
N THR A 71 16.16 -41.77 -4.31
CA THR A 71 15.72 -42.92 -5.14
C THR A 71 16.63 -43.07 -6.36
N GLN A 72 16.50 -44.19 -7.06
CA GLN A 72 17.23 -44.39 -8.31
C GLN A 72 16.82 -43.37 -9.38
N GLU A 73 15.54 -42.97 -9.44
CA GLU A 73 15.07 -41.94 -10.37
C GLU A 73 15.61 -40.56 -9.99
N GLU A 74 15.60 -40.23 -8.70
CA GLU A 74 16.12 -38.96 -8.19
C GLU A 74 17.63 -38.81 -8.44
N ALA A 75 18.39 -39.88 -8.24
CA ALA A 75 19.82 -39.89 -8.56
C ALA A 75 20.08 -39.71 -10.07
N ALA A 76 19.21 -40.25 -10.92
CA ALA A 76 19.31 -40.05 -12.36
C ALA A 76 18.98 -38.61 -12.78
N ILE A 77 17.96 -37.98 -12.19
CA ILE A 77 17.56 -36.60 -12.48
C ILE A 77 18.59 -35.58 -11.96
N SER A 78 19.28 -35.89 -10.87
CA SER A 78 20.33 -35.03 -10.30
C SER A 78 21.60 -34.94 -11.14
N ILE A 79 21.78 -35.74 -12.19
CA ILE A 79 23.04 -35.76 -12.95
C ILE A 79 22.81 -35.06 -14.31
N HIS A 80 23.55 -33.98 -14.55
CA HIS A 80 23.36 -33.15 -15.75
C HIS A 80 24.10 -33.73 -16.95
N ASP A 81 23.40 -34.00 -18.06
CA ASP A 81 23.93 -34.70 -19.25
C ASP A 81 24.50 -33.72 -20.31
N GLU A 82 25.23 -32.68 -19.87
CA GLU A 82 25.88 -31.74 -20.79
C GLU A 82 27.29 -32.20 -21.16
N GLY A 83 27.39 -32.93 -22.28
CA GLY A 83 28.62 -33.00 -23.07
C GLY A 83 29.65 -34.05 -22.65
N ASN A 84 29.25 -35.32 -22.58
CA ASN A 84 30.04 -36.54 -22.95
C ASN A 84 29.43 -37.84 -22.39
N GLY A 85 28.12 -37.89 -22.12
CA GLY A 85 27.39 -39.14 -21.90
C GLY A 85 28.00 -40.06 -20.84
N ALA A 86 28.53 -39.50 -19.74
CA ALA A 86 28.90 -40.32 -18.60
C ALA A 86 27.59 -40.74 -17.91
N PRO A 87 27.20 -42.02 -17.96
CA PRO A 87 25.93 -42.44 -17.38
C PRO A 87 25.97 -42.21 -15.86
N ALA A 88 24.82 -41.89 -15.26
CA ALA A 88 24.64 -41.73 -13.81
C ALA A 88 25.34 -42.81 -12.97
N GLU A 89 25.40 -44.02 -13.52
CA GLU A 89 26.07 -45.20 -12.97
C GLU A 89 27.57 -44.98 -12.72
N ARG A 90 28.26 -44.12 -13.49
CA ARG A 90 29.70 -43.88 -13.35
C ARG A 90 30.03 -43.10 -12.08
N PHE A 91 29.34 -42.01 -11.79
CA PHE A 91 29.58 -41.21 -10.57
C PHE A 91 29.19 -42.00 -9.32
N LEU A 92 28.05 -42.72 -9.36
CA LEU A 92 27.66 -43.62 -8.28
C LEU A 92 28.68 -44.74 -8.07
N SER A 93 29.19 -45.35 -9.15
CA SER A 93 30.24 -46.38 -9.05
C SER A 93 31.54 -45.83 -8.46
N GLU A 94 31.91 -44.59 -8.78
CA GLU A 94 33.08 -43.92 -8.20
C GLU A 94 32.89 -43.64 -6.71
N LEU A 95 31.70 -43.19 -6.28
CA LEU A 95 31.37 -43.01 -4.87
C LEU A 95 31.35 -44.33 -4.10
N VAL A 96 30.84 -45.41 -4.70
CA VAL A 96 30.86 -46.75 -4.11
C VAL A 96 32.30 -47.26 -3.99
N ALA A 97 33.11 -47.13 -5.05
CA ALA A 97 34.51 -47.56 -5.05
C ALA A 97 35.36 -46.80 -4.02
N SER A 98 35.09 -45.51 -3.83
CA SER A 98 35.72 -44.66 -2.81
C SER A 98 35.13 -44.82 -1.41
N LYS A 99 34.16 -45.73 -1.20
CA LYS A 99 33.46 -45.97 0.07
C LYS A 99 32.77 -44.72 0.63
N ARG A 100 32.22 -43.89 -0.25
CA ARG A 100 31.48 -42.67 0.11
C ARG A 100 29.96 -42.83 0.00
N ALA A 101 29.49 -43.74 -0.84
CA ALA A 101 28.06 -44.05 -0.97
C ALA A 101 27.78 -45.55 -0.97
N THR A 102 26.56 -45.94 -0.61
CA THR A 102 26.05 -47.31 -0.72
C THR A 102 24.58 -47.32 -1.10
N GLN A 103 24.08 -48.48 -1.56
CA GLN A 103 22.68 -48.71 -1.78
C GLN A 103 22.03 -49.26 -0.51
N LEU A 104 21.03 -48.56 0.01
CA LEU A 104 20.21 -48.95 1.15
C LEU A 104 18.89 -49.53 0.66
N ARG A 105 18.63 -50.80 0.95
CA ARG A 105 17.35 -51.46 0.69
C ARG A 105 16.55 -51.61 1.98
N PHE A 106 15.30 -51.17 1.94
CA PHE A 106 14.34 -51.31 3.03
C PHE A 106 12.95 -51.58 2.46
N ALA A 107 12.34 -52.69 2.90
CA ALA A 107 11.13 -53.23 2.28
C ALA A 107 11.31 -53.39 0.76
N GLU A 108 10.42 -52.82 -0.05
CA GLU A 108 10.49 -52.85 -1.52
C GLU A 108 11.24 -51.65 -2.11
N LYS A 109 11.80 -50.78 -1.27
CA LYS A 109 12.44 -49.55 -1.70
C LYS A 109 13.95 -49.62 -1.65
N THR A 110 14.55 -48.93 -2.60
CA THR A 110 16.00 -48.88 -2.77
C THR A 110 16.45 -47.43 -2.88
N PHE A 111 17.39 -47.04 -2.04
CA PHE A 111 17.91 -45.69 -1.94
C PHE A 111 19.43 -45.65 -2.09
N TRP A 112 19.94 -44.57 -2.66
CA TRP A 112 21.35 -44.19 -2.55
C TRP A 112 21.55 -43.30 -1.33
N VAL A 113 22.60 -43.59 -0.56
CA VAL A 113 22.90 -42.88 0.70
C VAL A 113 24.40 -42.66 0.85
N ALA A 114 24.77 -41.53 1.46
CA ALA A 114 26.15 -41.22 1.83
C ALA A 114 26.57 -41.96 3.12
N ALA A 115 27.84 -42.32 3.22
CA ALA A 115 28.42 -43.03 4.37
C ALA A 115 28.17 -42.31 5.71
N GLU A 116 28.25 -40.98 5.69
CA GLU A 116 28.12 -40.08 6.82
C GLU A 116 26.69 -40.02 7.38
N ARG A 117 25.69 -40.30 6.54
CA ARG A 117 24.27 -40.30 6.95
C ARG A 117 23.80 -41.65 7.47
N LEU A 118 24.59 -42.72 7.32
CA LEU A 118 24.21 -44.08 7.75
C LEU A 118 23.73 -44.17 9.22
N PRO A 119 24.42 -43.59 10.23
CA PRO A 119 23.98 -43.72 11.63
C PRO A 119 22.58 -43.11 11.87
N MET A 120 22.25 -42.03 11.15
CA MET A 120 20.93 -41.42 11.19
C MET A 120 19.88 -42.32 10.54
N LEU A 121 20.21 -42.90 9.37
CA LEU A 121 19.30 -43.71 8.57
C LEU A 121 19.03 -45.09 9.18
N GLU A 122 19.99 -45.70 9.87
CA GLU A 122 19.81 -46.98 10.57
C GLU A 122 18.77 -46.91 11.70
N VAL A 123 18.60 -45.73 12.31
CA VAL A 123 17.56 -45.49 13.32
C VAL A 123 16.17 -45.32 12.67
N ILE A 124 16.13 -44.80 11.43
CA ILE A 124 14.90 -44.59 10.64
C ILE A 124 14.44 -45.90 9.97
N TYR A 125 15.35 -46.66 9.38
CA TYR A 125 15.06 -47.90 8.67
C TYR A 125 15.57 -49.07 9.51
N LYS A 126 14.69 -49.69 10.30
CA LYS A 126 15.07 -50.78 11.22
C LYS A 126 15.59 -51.98 10.42
N LYS A 127 16.90 -52.23 10.50
CA LYS A 127 17.63 -53.30 9.78
C LYS A 127 17.60 -53.14 8.24
N PRO A 128 18.24 -52.09 7.70
CA PRO A 128 18.38 -51.96 6.26
C PRO A 128 19.40 -52.96 5.72
N VAL A 129 19.26 -53.38 4.46
CA VAL A 129 20.28 -54.14 3.75
C VAL A 129 21.15 -53.15 2.98
N LEU A 130 22.47 -53.18 3.22
CA LEU A 130 23.44 -52.30 2.56
C LEU A 130 24.22 -53.09 1.50
N GLU A 131 24.19 -52.62 0.25
CA GLU A 131 24.89 -53.23 -0.87
C GLU A 131 25.69 -52.16 -1.64
N PRO A 132 27.04 -52.17 -1.57
CA PRO A 132 27.91 -53.00 -0.73
C PRO A 132 27.91 -52.59 0.74
N GLN A 133 28.40 -53.45 1.63
CA GLN A 133 28.54 -53.10 3.04
C GLN A 133 29.48 -51.90 3.22
N LEU A 134 29.00 -50.91 3.99
CA LEU A 134 29.69 -49.65 4.22
C LEU A 134 29.61 -49.31 5.71
N SER A 135 30.73 -48.87 6.27
CA SER A 135 30.80 -48.36 7.64
C SER A 135 30.85 -46.84 7.63
N ALA A 136 30.05 -46.20 8.47
CA ALA A 136 30.07 -44.74 8.63
C ALA A 136 31.44 -44.26 9.17
N PRO A 137 31.90 -43.05 8.84
CA PRO A 137 33.08 -42.46 9.46
C PRO A 137 32.94 -42.31 10.99
N GLU A 138 34.05 -42.43 11.74
CA GLU A 138 34.03 -42.33 13.21
C GLU A 138 33.38 -41.05 13.74
N SER A 139 33.54 -39.93 13.03
CA SER A 139 32.93 -38.64 13.40
C SER A 139 31.41 -38.71 13.40
N ALA A 140 30.81 -39.39 12.42
CA ALA A 140 29.36 -39.54 12.29
C ALA A 140 28.80 -40.55 13.30
N GLN A 141 29.56 -41.60 13.64
CA GLN A 141 29.15 -42.61 14.62
C GLN A 141 29.03 -42.07 16.05
N ARG A 142 29.75 -40.98 16.38
CA ARG A 142 29.73 -40.35 17.71
C ARG A 142 28.46 -39.56 18.00
N GLN A 143 27.64 -39.26 16.99
CA GLN A 143 26.40 -38.51 17.16
C GLN A 143 25.23 -39.47 17.44
N PRO A 144 24.64 -39.45 18.66
CA PRO A 144 23.46 -40.25 18.94
C PRO A 144 22.25 -39.66 18.22
N TRP A 145 21.45 -40.53 17.61
CA TRP A 145 20.21 -40.16 16.92
C TRP A 145 19.01 -40.80 17.59
N GLU A 146 18.04 -39.98 18.00
CA GLU A 146 16.69 -40.45 18.27
C GLU A 146 15.90 -40.51 16.97
N ARG A 147 14.99 -41.49 16.85
CA ARG A 147 14.23 -41.72 15.61
C ARG A 147 13.46 -40.49 15.14
N ALA A 148 12.79 -39.79 16.05
CA ALA A 148 11.99 -38.62 15.71
C ALA A 148 12.87 -37.46 15.18
N ASP A 149 14.04 -37.25 15.78
CA ASP A 149 14.97 -36.20 15.35
C ASP A 149 15.69 -36.57 14.04
N ALA A 150 15.99 -37.86 13.83
CA ALA A 150 16.54 -38.36 12.57
C ALA A 150 15.56 -38.16 11.40
N ILE A 151 14.27 -38.47 11.58
CA ILE A 151 13.24 -38.22 10.57
C ILE A 151 13.09 -36.72 10.32
N ARG A 152 13.11 -35.89 11.37
CA ARG A 152 13.04 -34.42 11.23
C ARG A 152 14.21 -33.88 10.41
N GLU A 153 15.42 -34.36 10.64
CA GLU A 153 16.60 -33.92 9.89
C GLU A 153 16.60 -34.43 8.45
N LEU A 154 16.14 -35.66 8.21
CA LEU A 154 15.93 -36.18 6.85
C LEU A 154 14.92 -35.33 6.08
N LEU A 155 13.79 -34.98 6.70
CA LEU A 155 12.80 -34.11 6.08
C LEU A 155 13.34 -32.70 5.88
N ARG A 156 14.17 -32.16 6.78
CA ARG A 156 14.79 -30.84 6.60
C ARG A 156 15.52 -30.75 5.26
N GLY A 157 16.43 -31.68 5.01
CA GLY A 157 17.19 -31.74 3.77
C GLY A 157 16.32 -31.91 2.53
N ARG A 158 15.28 -32.74 2.62
CA ARG A 158 14.30 -32.93 1.53
C ARG A 158 13.51 -31.66 1.22
N MET A 159 13.04 -30.96 2.24
CA MET A 159 12.22 -29.76 2.08
C MET A 159 12.98 -28.62 1.39
N GLU A 160 14.32 -28.60 1.45
CA GLU A 160 15.16 -27.61 0.77
C GLU A 160 15.16 -27.73 -0.76
N VAL A 161 14.71 -28.86 -1.32
CA VAL A 161 14.79 -29.17 -2.75
C VAL A 161 13.45 -29.56 -3.38
N CYS A 162 12.50 -30.10 -2.61
CA CYS A 162 11.24 -30.62 -3.16
C CYS A 162 10.23 -29.54 -3.57
N GLY A 163 10.31 -28.31 -3.07
CA GLY A 163 9.27 -27.31 -3.26
C GLY A 163 8.01 -27.59 -2.44
N ALA A 164 6.82 -27.36 -3.02
CA ALA A 164 5.54 -27.64 -2.37
C ALA A 164 5.16 -29.12 -2.53
N ILE A 165 5.01 -29.84 -1.41
CA ILE A 165 4.79 -31.29 -1.39
C ILE A 165 3.76 -31.70 -0.33
N THR A 166 3.01 -32.79 -0.58
CA THR A 166 2.05 -33.35 0.38
C THR A 166 2.73 -34.33 1.35
N PRO A 167 2.21 -34.51 2.58
CA PRO A 167 2.69 -35.53 3.50
C PRO A 167 2.60 -36.95 2.92
N ASN A 168 1.56 -37.21 2.13
CA ASN A 168 1.34 -38.49 1.46
C ASN A 168 2.47 -38.81 0.48
N ALA A 169 2.86 -37.84 -0.37
CA ALA A 169 3.98 -38.01 -1.28
C ALA A 169 5.30 -38.27 -0.53
N LEU A 170 5.55 -37.57 0.60
CA LEU A 170 6.75 -37.83 1.41
C LEU A 170 6.76 -39.22 2.04
N ALA A 171 5.62 -39.67 2.57
CA ALA A 171 5.48 -41.02 3.12
C ALA A 171 5.66 -42.10 2.04
N GLU A 172 5.07 -41.88 0.87
CA GLU A 172 5.18 -42.75 -0.31
C GLU A 172 6.56 -42.74 -0.95
N THR A 173 7.35 -41.67 -0.85
CA THR A 173 8.74 -41.67 -1.33
C THR A 173 9.65 -42.33 -0.30
N LEU A 174 9.60 -41.92 0.97
CA LEU A 174 10.54 -42.36 2.00
C LEU A 174 10.19 -43.71 2.63
N GLY A 175 8.95 -44.17 2.57
CA GLY A 175 8.52 -45.43 3.19
C GLY A 175 8.43 -45.33 4.71
N ILE A 176 8.15 -44.13 5.21
CA ILE A 176 7.98 -43.80 6.62
C ILE A 176 6.47 -43.62 6.88
N GLY A 177 5.99 -43.99 8.06
CA GLY A 177 4.57 -43.86 8.40
C GLY A 177 4.11 -42.40 8.43
N HIS A 178 2.90 -42.13 7.93
CA HIS A 178 2.30 -40.78 7.88
C HIS A 178 2.37 -40.04 9.23
N SER A 179 2.07 -40.71 10.34
CA SER A 179 2.12 -40.10 11.67
C SER A 179 3.52 -39.59 12.07
N GLU A 180 4.59 -40.24 11.61
CA GLU A 180 5.96 -39.80 11.89
C GLU A 180 6.35 -38.62 11.00
N ILE A 181 5.91 -38.63 9.73
CA ILE A 181 6.09 -37.52 8.78
C ILE A 181 5.39 -36.26 9.30
N ASP A 182 4.12 -36.37 9.71
CA ASP A 182 3.35 -35.24 10.24
C ASP A 182 4.00 -34.66 11.50
N ALA A 183 4.43 -35.52 12.44
CA ALA A 183 5.11 -35.07 13.65
C ALA A 183 6.44 -34.34 13.35
N ALA A 184 7.19 -34.81 12.36
CA ALA A 184 8.43 -34.19 11.93
C ALA A 184 8.18 -32.84 11.22
N LEU A 185 7.20 -32.75 10.31
CA LEU A 185 6.80 -31.51 9.64
C LEU A 185 6.29 -30.46 10.63
N LEU A 186 5.46 -30.85 11.59
CA LEU A 186 5.03 -29.96 12.69
C LEU A 186 6.21 -29.46 13.53
N GLY A 187 7.22 -30.31 13.77
CA GLY A 187 8.47 -29.91 14.41
C GLY A 187 9.23 -28.86 13.60
N LEU A 188 9.36 -29.05 12.29
CA LEU A 188 10.00 -28.09 11.38
C LEU A 188 9.22 -26.77 11.28
N GLU A 189 7.89 -26.81 11.34
CA GLU A 189 7.04 -25.62 11.39
C GLU A 189 7.25 -24.82 12.67
N ALA A 190 7.33 -25.50 13.82
CA ALA A 190 7.60 -24.86 15.11
C ALA A 190 8.95 -24.14 15.13
N GLU A 191 9.94 -24.67 14.40
CA GLU A 191 11.24 -24.04 14.16
C GLU A 191 11.19 -22.88 13.13
N GLY A 192 10.11 -22.78 12.35
CA GLY A 192 9.91 -21.77 11.31
C GLY A 192 10.61 -22.09 9.99
N PHE A 193 10.99 -23.35 9.77
CA PHE A 193 11.70 -23.82 8.57
C PHE A 193 10.75 -24.05 7.39
N VAL A 194 9.64 -24.76 7.64
CA VAL A 194 8.58 -24.99 6.64
C VAL A 194 7.32 -24.21 6.97
N LEU A 195 6.49 -24.00 5.95
CA LEU A 195 5.14 -23.46 6.06
C LEU A 195 4.14 -24.44 5.45
N ARG A 196 2.96 -24.54 6.08
CA ARG A 196 1.83 -25.32 5.59
C ARG A 196 0.82 -24.44 4.86
N GLY A 197 0.23 -24.95 3.79
CA GLY A 197 -0.75 -24.21 2.98
C GLY A 197 -1.29 -25.03 1.81
N LYS A 198 -2.09 -24.39 0.97
CA LYS A 198 -2.53 -24.91 -0.34
C LYS A 198 -1.85 -24.05 -1.39
N PHE A 199 -0.73 -24.51 -1.92
CA PHE A 199 0.13 -23.70 -2.79
C PHE A 199 -0.24 -23.88 -4.25
N HIS A 200 -0.61 -25.09 -4.66
CA HIS A 200 -1.12 -25.31 -6.01
C HIS A 200 -2.58 -24.82 -6.16
N PRO A 201 -2.98 -24.26 -7.31
CA PRO A 201 -4.32 -23.69 -7.54
C PRO A 201 -5.50 -24.64 -7.29
N HIS A 202 -5.27 -25.94 -7.41
CA HIS A 202 -6.28 -27.00 -7.25
C HIS A 202 -5.98 -27.94 -6.08
N ALA A 203 -5.10 -27.56 -5.15
CA ALA A 203 -4.75 -28.38 -4.00
C ALA A 203 -5.98 -28.61 -3.08
N THR A 204 -6.43 -29.86 -3.01
CA THR A 204 -7.46 -30.29 -2.07
C THR A 204 -6.86 -30.58 -0.69
N GLU A 205 -5.68 -31.20 -0.70
CA GLU A 205 -4.90 -31.57 0.48
C GLU A 205 -3.98 -30.43 0.95
N GLN A 206 -3.48 -30.57 2.17
CA GLN A 206 -2.54 -29.62 2.75
C GLN A 206 -1.12 -29.95 2.31
N GLU A 207 -0.42 -28.94 1.82
CA GLU A 207 0.94 -29.01 1.33
C GLU A 207 1.90 -28.31 2.29
N TRP A 208 3.17 -28.70 2.20
CA TRP A 208 4.27 -28.14 2.97
C TRP A 208 5.34 -27.65 2.00
N CYS A 209 5.94 -26.51 2.31
CA CYS A 209 7.02 -25.95 1.50
C CYS A 209 8.07 -25.32 2.42
N ASP A 210 9.34 -25.44 2.04
CA ASP A 210 10.41 -24.63 2.66
C ASP A 210 10.10 -23.14 2.49
N ARG A 211 10.37 -22.38 3.56
CA ARG A 211 10.03 -20.96 3.63
C ARG A 211 10.78 -20.12 2.59
N ARG A 212 12.05 -20.43 2.31
CA ARG A 212 12.89 -19.70 1.34
C ARG A 212 12.45 -20.01 -0.09
N LEU A 213 12.16 -21.27 -0.40
CA LEU A 213 11.60 -21.67 -1.69
C LEU A 213 10.23 -21.02 -1.93
N LEU A 214 9.35 -21.03 -0.93
CA LEU A 214 8.04 -20.39 -1.02
C LEU A 214 8.15 -18.88 -1.30
N ALA A 215 9.07 -18.18 -0.63
CA ALA A 215 9.33 -16.77 -0.88
C ALA A 215 9.79 -16.51 -2.33
N ARG A 216 10.64 -17.40 -2.88
CA ARG A 216 11.12 -17.32 -4.26
C ARG A 216 10.00 -17.58 -5.27
N ILE A 217 9.15 -18.59 -5.04
CA ILE A 217 7.97 -18.90 -5.85
C ILE A 217 7.03 -17.69 -5.89
N HIS A 218 6.76 -17.09 -4.73
CA HIS A 218 5.88 -15.93 -4.61
C HIS A 218 6.44 -14.72 -5.37
N ARG A 219 7.76 -14.47 -5.26
CA ARG A 219 8.43 -13.40 -6.01
C ARG A 219 8.33 -13.61 -7.51
N LEU A 220 8.62 -14.82 -8.01
CA LEU A 220 8.52 -15.13 -9.45
C LEU A 220 7.08 -15.00 -9.96
N THR A 221 6.10 -15.43 -9.17
CA THR A 221 4.68 -15.26 -9.49
C THR A 221 4.33 -13.78 -9.63
N ILE A 222 4.74 -12.94 -8.67
CA ILE A 222 4.52 -11.48 -8.74
C ILE A 222 5.22 -10.88 -9.96
N ASP A 223 6.50 -11.22 -10.19
CA ASP A 223 7.30 -10.65 -11.28
C ASP A 223 6.71 -11.01 -12.65
N ARG A 224 6.16 -12.23 -12.81
CA ARG A 224 5.43 -12.63 -14.01
C ARG A 224 4.16 -11.80 -14.20
N LEU A 225 3.33 -11.70 -13.15
CA LEU A 225 2.09 -10.91 -13.20
C LEU A 225 2.36 -9.43 -13.50
N ARG A 226 3.48 -8.89 -13.01
CA ARG A 226 3.97 -7.55 -13.33
C ARG A 226 4.32 -7.41 -14.81
N ALA A 227 4.99 -8.41 -15.38
CA ALA A 227 5.42 -8.40 -16.77
C ALA A 227 4.24 -8.50 -17.77
N GLU A 228 3.11 -9.09 -17.35
CA GLU A 228 1.89 -9.17 -18.17
C GLU A 228 1.15 -7.82 -18.28
N ILE A 229 1.47 -6.84 -17.45
CA ILE A 229 0.81 -5.54 -17.46
C ILE A 229 1.36 -4.70 -18.62
N GLN A 230 0.50 -4.44 -19.60
CA GLN A 230 0.79 -3.48 -20.65
C GLN A 230 0.45 -2.05 -20.21
N PRO A 231 1.40 -1.10 -20.28
CA PRO A 231 1.17 0.27 -19.84
C PRO A 231 0.18 1.01 -20.76
N VAL A 232 -0.62 1.89 -20.17
CA VAL A 232 -1.43 2.88 -20.89
C VAL A 232 -0.64 4.16 -21.14
N SER A 233 -1.02 4.90 -22.18
CA SER A 233 -0.48 6.24 -22.43
C SER A 233 -0.87 7.21 -21.31
N SER A 234 -0.10 8.28 -21.10
CA SER A 234 -0.45 9.34 -20.12
C SER A 234 -1.80 9.99 -20.45
N GLN A 235 -2.14 10.06 -21.75
CA GLN A 235 -3.45 10.51 -22.23
C GLN A 235 -4.58 9.61 -21.73
N ASP A 236 -4.46 8.29 -21.93
CA ASP A 236 -5.47 7.33 -21.47
C ASP A 236 -5.55 7.28 -19.95
N PHE A 237 -4.43 7.52 -19.25
CA PHE A 237 -4.45 7.66 -17.80
C PHE A 237 -5.22 8.89 -17.33
N TYR A 238 -5.16 10.04 -18.02
CA TYR A 238 -6.04 11.18 -17.73
C TYR A 238 -7.51 10.86 -17.99
N ARG A 239 -7.84 10.19 -19.11
CA ARG A 239 -9.22 9.72 -19.38
C ARG A 239 -9.71 8.82 -18.26
N PHE A 240 -8.85 7.92 -17.79
CA PHE A 240 -9.09 7.10 -16.62
C PHE A 240 -9.34 7.92 -15.36
N LEU A 241 -8.50 8.90 -15.05
CA LEU A 241 -8.69 9.74 -13.87
C LEU A 241 -9.97 10.58 -13.92
N PHE A 242 -10.38 11.04 -15.10
CA PHE A 242 -11.66 11.75 -15.26
C PHE A 242 -12.85 10.84 -14.93
N ALA A 243 -12.87 9.61 -15.44
CA ALA A 243 -13.90 8.64 -15.09
C ALA A 243 -13.81 8.20 -13.61
N TRP A 244 -12.60 7.88 -13.14
CA TRP A 244 -12.33 7.35 -11.80
C TRP A 244 -12.70 8.33 -10.69
N GLN A 245 -12.38 9.62 -10.86
CA GLN A 245 -12.78 10.68 -9.93
C GLN A 245 -14.07 11.40 -10.35
N ARG A 246 -14.78 10.89 -11.36
CA ARG A 246 -16.09 11.38 -11.80
C ARG A 246 -16.08 12.85 -12.27
N ALA A 247 -14.96 13.31 -12.80
CA ALA A 247 -14.76 14.69 -13.23
C ALA A 247 -15.24 14.95 -14.67
N ASP A 248 -15.68 13.92 -15.40
CA ASP A 248 -16.35 14.03 -16.68
C ASP A 248 -17.87 13.99 -16.53
N ALA A 249 -18.60 14.34 -17.60
CA ALA A 249 -20.06 14.42 -17.56
C ALA A 249 -20.74 13.03 -17.46
N GLU A 250 -20.12 11.97 -17.98
CA GLU A 250 -20.73 10.63 -18.05
C GLU A 250 -20.74 9.93 -16.68
N HIS A 251 -19.76 10.21 -15.80
CA HIS A 251 -19.58 9.49 -14.53
C HIS A 251 -19.96 10.29 -13.28
N ARG A 252 -20.55 11.49 -13.43
CA ARG A 252 -21.00 12.28 -12.27
C ARG A 252 -21.98 11.49 -11.43
N VAL A 253 -21.88 11.67 -10.12
CA VAL A 253 -22.89 11.15 -9.19
C VAL A 253 -23.99 12.18 -8.95
N GLU A 254 -25.09 11.69 -8.39
CA GLU A 254 -26.24 12.50 -8.02
C GLU A 254 -26.55 12.33 -6.53
N GLY A 255 -27.10 13.39 -5.93
CA GLY A 255 -27.64 13.35 -4.57
C GLY A 255 -26.59 13.30 -3.44
N PRO A 256 -27.07 13.23 -2.18
CA PRO A 256 -26.22 13.33 -0.98
C PRO A 256 -25.33 12.11 -0.76
N GLU A 257 -25.77 10.90 -1.11
CA GLU A 257 -24.94 9.68 -1.00
C GLU A 257 -23.79 9.70 -2.02
N GLY A 258 -24.06 10.18 -3.24
CA GLY A 258 -23.05 10.43 -4.25
C GLY A 258 -21.98 11.41 -3.75
N LEU A 259 -22.39 12.53 -3.17
CA LEU A 259 -21.49 13.49 -2.55
C LEU A 259 -20.60 12.85 -1.48
N GLN A 260 -21.16 12.04 -0.59
CA GLN A 260 -20.37 11.35 0.43
C GLN A 260 -19.30 10.46 -0.21
N SER A 261 -19.63 9.69 -1.24
CA SER A 261 -18.67 8.85 -1.96
C SER A 261 -17.53 9.68 -2.59
N VAL A 262 -17.81 10.87 -3.13
CA VAL A 262 -16.78 11.79 -3.65
C VAL A 262 -15.88 12.31 -2.52
N LEU A 263 -16.46 12.66 -1.37
CA LEU A 263 -15.70 13.14 -0.21
C LEU A 263 -14.84 12.05 0.42
N GLU A 264 -15.28 10.79 0.41
CA GLU A 264 -14.47 9.63 0.80
C GLU A 264 -13.28 9.41 -0.14
N GLN A 265 -13.43 9.69 -1.43
CA GLN A 265 -12.34 9.57 -2.41
C GLN A 265 -11.33 10.73 -2.29
N LEU A 266 -11.81 11.93 -1.96
CA LEU A 266 -11.01 13.14 -1.76
C LEU A 266 -10.61 13.38 -0.29
N ASP A 267 -10.73 12.35 0.56
CA ASP A 267 -10.49 12.46 2.00
C ASP A 267 -9.11 13.04 2.30
N ALA A 268 -9.05 14.09 3.11
CA ALA A 268 -7.85 14.83 3.49
C ALA A 268 -7.08 15.49 2.33
N CYS A 269 -7.66 15.61 1.14
CA CYS A 269 -7.07 16.39 0.05
C CYS A 269 -7.18 17.88 0.37
N GLU A 270 -6.08 18.63 0.33
CA GLU A 270 -6.09 20.06 0.61
C GLU A 270 -6.20 20.90 -0.66
N LEU A 271 -7.28 21.66 -0.79
CA LEU A 271 -7.56 22.51 -1.95
C LEU A 271 -7.87 23.93 -1.51
N PRO A 272 -7.64 24.95 -2.37
CA PRO A 272 -8.06 26.33 -2.08
C PRO A 272 -9.54 26.37 -1.71
N LEU A 273 -9.90 27.01 -0.60
CA LEU A 273 -11.28 27.02 -0.07
C LEU A 273 -12.33 27.34 -1.13
N ALA A 274 -12.10 28.38 -1.95
CA ALA A 274 -13.07 28.80 -2.97
C ALA A 274 -13.29 27.79 -4.11
N SER A 275 -12.43 26.78 -4.25
CA SER A 275 -12.52 25.78 -5.32
C SER A 275 -13.44 24.60 -4.97
N TRP A 276 -13.65 24.30 -3.69
CA TRP A 276 -14.40 23.11 -3.25
C TRP A 276 -15.79 23.00 -3.88
N GLU A 277 -16.72 23.87 -3.50
CA GLU A 277 -18.10 23.78 -4.00
C GLU A 277 -18.19 24.16 -5.49
N SER A 278 -17.54 25.26 -5.87
CA SER A 278 -17.73 25.90 -7.19
C SER A 278 -16.97 25.27 -8.36
N LYS A 279 -15.96 24.42 -8.08
CA LYS A 279 -15.12 23.79 -9.11
C LYS A 279 -14.93 22.30 -8.93
N VAL A 280 -14.75 21.81 -7.70
CA VAL A 280 -14.36 20.41 -7.43
C VAL A 280 -15.59 19.53 -7.25
N LEU A 281 -16.51 19.92 -6.36
CA LEU A 281 -17.73 19.18 -6.07
C LEU A 281 -18.73 19.29 -7.22
N SER A 282 -18.96 20.49 -7.75
CA SER A 282 -19.85 20.71 -8.91
C SER A 282 -19.34 20.07 -10.21
N ALA A 283 -18.05 19.74 -10.31
CA ALA A 283 -17.54 18.96 -11.43
C ALA A 283 -17.86 17.46 -11.31
N ARG A 284 -18.08 16.96 -10.09
CA ARG A 284 -18.24 15.53 -9.76
C ARG A 284 -19.65 15.12 -9.37
N VAL A 285 -20.45 16.06 -8.87
CA VAL A 285 -21.82 15.86 -8.40
C VAL A 285 -22.74 16.73 -9.25
N ALA A 286 -23.66 16.11 -9.98
CA ALA A 286 -24.67 16.83 -10.74
C ALA A 286 -25.65 17.53 -9.79
N ASP A 287 -26.07 18.75 -10.18
CA ASP A 287 -26.98 19.60 -9.40
C ASP A 287 -26.63 19.72 -7.91
N TYR A 288 -25.33 19.85 -7.62
CA TYR A 288 -24.80 19.96 -6.26
C TYR A 288 -25.52 21.03 -5.43
N ASP A 289 -26.09 20.62 -4.29
CA ASP A 289 -26.67 21.50 -3.28
C ASP A 289 -25.73 21.63 -2.07
N PRO A 290 -25.29 22.86 -1.70
CA PRO A 290 -24.48 23.11 -0.50
C PRO A 290 -25.06 22.54 0.79
N GLU A 291 -26.39 22.43 0.92
CA GLU A 291 -27.03 21.86 2.12
C GLU A 291 -26.62 20.40 2.37
N TRP A 292 -26.29 19.65 1.33
CA TRP A 292 -25.87 18.25 1.48
C TRP A 292 -24.53 18.16 2.22
N LEU A 293 -23.59 19.06 1.91
CA LEU A 293 -22.31 19.12 2.61
C LEU A 293 -22.51 19.56 4.07
N ASP A 294 -23.35 20.57 4.30
CA ASP A 294 -23.63 21.05 5.66
C ASP A 294 -24.26 19.96 6.52
N ARG A 295 -25.21 19.18 5.98
CA ARG A 295 -25.82 18.05 6.70
C ARG A 295 -24.79 16.99 7.08
N LEU A 296 -23.83 16.68 6.20
CA LEU A 296 -22.74 15.74 6.49
C LEU A 296 -21.78 16.28 7.57
N CYS A 297 -21.54 17.59 7.59
CA CYS A 297 -20.76 18.24 8.65
C CYS A 297 -21.51 18.21 9.99
N PHE A 298 -22.78 18.60 9.99
CA PHE A 298 -23.62 18.62 11.20
C PHE A 298 -23.82 17.22 11.79
N SER A 299 -23.93 16.18 10.96
CA SER A 299 -24.01 14.80 11.42
C SER A 299 -22.68 14.27 11.96
N GLY A 300 -21.59 15.05 11.86
CA GLY A 300 -20.26 14.64 12.27
C GLY A 300 -19.62 13.58 11.38
N ARG A 301 -20.14 13.35 10.16
CA ARG A 301 -19.52 12.41 9.21
C ARG A 301 -18.29 13.04 8.55
N VAL A 302 -18.44 14.29 8.13
CA VAL A 302 -17.38 15.05 7.45
C VAL A 302 -16.92 16.21 8.33
N GLY A 303 -15.62 16.41 8.44
CA GLY A 303 -15.03 17.61 9.02
C GLY A 303 -14.30 18.42 7.96
N TRP A 304 -13.93 19.64 8.32
CA TRP A 304 -13.07 20.49 7.49
C TRP A 304 -11.96 21.10 8.34
N GLY A 305 -10.83 21.40 7.71
CA GLY A 305 -9.68 21.98 8.41
C GLY A 305 -8.47 22.09 7.51
N ARG A 306 -7.41 22.73 8.00
CA ARG A 306 -6.12 22.77 7.32
C ARG A 306 -5.10 21.95 8.09
N PHE A 307 -4.41 21.07 7.40
CA PHE A 307 -3.38 20.18 7.91
C PHE A 307 -1.97 20.69 7.59
N SER A 308 -1.76 21.31 6.43
CA SER A 308 -0.45 21.83 6.05
C SER A 308 -0.09 23.11 6.81
N SER A 309 1.18 23.23 7.16
CA SER A 309 1.72 24.49 7.68
C SER A 309 1.84 25.53 6.56
N PRO A 310 1.58 26.82 6.82
CA PRO A 310 1.87 27.89 5.88
C PRO A 310 3.35 27.90 5.50
N GLN A 311 3.66 27.88 4.20
CA GLN A 311 5.04 27.87 3.69
C GLN A 311 5.88 29.09 4.12
N ASN A 312 5.24 30.22 4.47
CA ASN A 312 5.93 31.41 4.93
C ASN A 312 5.26 31.98 6.20
N PRO A 313 5.64 31.50 7.40
CA PRO A 313 5.06 31.97 8.65
C PRO A 313 5.43 33.43 9.00
N LYS A 314 6.46 33.98 8.35
CA LYS A 314 6.94 35.37 8.57
C LYS A 314 6.32 36.40 7.63
N ALA A 315 5.49 35.97 6.67
CA ALA A 315 4.74 36.91 5.84
C ALA A 315 3.73 37.65 6.73
N ARG A 316 4.04 38.90 7.08
CA ARG A 316 3.19 39.78 7.93
C ARG A 316 1.77 39.97 7.41
N THR A 317 1.50 39.58 6.16
CA THR A 317 0.19 39.60 5.53
C THR A 317 -0.35 38.16 5.48
N PHE A 318 -1.34 37.87 6.33
CA PHE A 318 -2.07 36.60 6.31
C PHE A 318 -2.59 36.30 4.91
N ALA A 319 -2.38 35.07 4.43
CA ALA A 319 -2.94 34.63 3.17
C ALA A 319 -4.49 34.68 3.26
N PRO A 320 -5.18 35.24 2.26
CA PRO A 320 -6.64 35.29 2.26
C PRO A 320 -7.24 33.89 2.40
N LEU A 321 -8.23 33.73 3.29
CA LEU A 321 -8.93 32.46 3.55
C LEU A 321 -9.43 31.81 2.25
N ARG A 322 -9.84 32.62 1.27
CA ARG A 322 -10.29 32.20 -0.06
C ARG A 322 -9.30 31.27 -0.77
N THR A 323 -8.00 31.54 -0.63
CA THR A 323 -6.90 30.81 -1.28
C THR A 323 -6.22 29.81 -0.35
N SER A 324 -6.59 29.80 0.94
CA SER A 324 -6.00 28.88 1.91
C SER A 324 -6.35 27.44 1.56
N PRO A 325 -5.38 26.51 1.66
CA PRO A 325 -5.61 25.09 1.49
C PRO A 325 -6.45 24.57 2.66
N ILE A 326 -7.68 24.15 2.38
CA ILE A 326 -8.60 23.53 3.33
C ILE A 326 -8.87 22.11 2.83
N ALA A 327 -8.78 21.13 3.71
CA ALA A 327 -9.22 19.77 3.47
C ALA A 327 -10.65 19.56 3.96
N LEU A 328 -11.42 18.78 3.19
CA LEU A 328 -12.58 18.06 3.69
C LEU A 328 -12.14 16.64 4.02
N PHE A 329 -12.55 16.11 5.17
CA PHE A 329 -12.10 14.81 5.63
C PHE A 329 -13.19 14.03 6.36
N GLN A 330 -13.08 12.70 6.37
CA GLN A 330 -13.92 11.85 7.20
C GLN A 330 -13.54 12.05 8.67
N ARG A 331 -14.52 12.37 9.52
CA ARG A 331 -14.25 12.72 10.93
C ARG A 331 -13.64 11.56 11.71
N GLU A 332 -13.97 10.32 11.34
CA GLU A 332 -13.36 9.09 11.89
C GLU A 332 -11.84 9.02 11.65
N ASN A 333 -11.34 9.61 10.57
CA ASN A 333 -9.94 9.58 10.17
C ASN A 333 -9.14 10.79 10.66
N LEU A 334 -9.79 11.73 11.38
CA LEU A 334 -9.18 12.98 11.83
C LEU A 334 -7.87 12.74 12.60
N GLN A 335 -7.84 11.77 13.51
CA GLN A 335 -6.63 11.53 14.31
C GLN A 335 -5.45 11.06 13.46
N ASP A 336 -5.69 10.19 12.48
CA ASP A 336 -4.66 9.74 11.54
C ASP A 336 -4.09 10.94 10.76
N TRP A 337 -4.96 11.82 10.27
CA TRP A 337 -4.56 13.03 9.55
C TRP A 337 -3.77 13.99 10.42
N LEU A 338 -4.16 14.17 11.68
CA LEU A 338 -3.44 15.03 12.63
C LEU A 338 -2.05 14.48 12.98
N VAL A 339 -1.88 13.17 13.04
CA VAL A 339 -0.58 12.49 13.27
C VAL A 339 0.38 12.69 12.09
N LEU A 340 -0.14 12.68 10.86
CA LEU A 340 0.67 12.91 9.66
C LEU A 340 0.95 14.39 9.39
N ALA A 341 0.05 15.26 9.83
CA ALA A 341 0.15 16.69 9.63
C ALA A 341 1.22 17.31 10.55
N GLN A 342 2.05 18.21 10.00
CA GLN A 342 3.02 18.95 10.80
C GLN A 342 2.33 19.93 11.75
N ALA A 343 2.86 20.09 12.97
CA ALA A 343 2.34 21.05 13.92
C ALA A 343 2.63 22.49 13.46
N ASN A 344 1.64 23.38 13.59
CA ASN A 344 1.76 24.80 13.25
C ASN A 344 2.41 25.59 14.40
N SER A 345 3.59 25.16 14.86
CA SER A 345 4.25 25.67 16.07
C SER A 345 4.87 27.07 15.92
N ALA A 346 4.91 27.62 14.70
CA ALA A 346 5.67 28.84 14.38
C ALA A 346 4.82 30.03 13.93
N ALA A 347 3.49 29.94 13.97
CA ALA A 347 2.62 31.05 13.57
C ALA A 347 2.35 31.97 14.78
N GLU A 348 2.87 33.20 14.74
CA GLU A 348 2.52 34.24 15.71
C GLU A 348 1.06 34.67 15.50
N LEU A 349 0.22 34.43 16.50
CA LEU A 349 -1.17 34.88 16.49
C LEU A 349 -1.24 36.37 16.83
N SER A 350 -2.18 37.10 16.20
CA SER A 350 -2.50 38.47 16.60
C SER A 350 -3.05 38.50 18.03
N ALA A 351 -3.02 39.66 18.71
CA ALA A 351 -3.56 39.78 20.07
C ALA A 351 -5.04 39.35 20.14
N GLY A 352 -5.87 39.74 19.15
CA GLY A 352 -7.25 39.27 19.03
C GLY A 352 -7.36 37.77 18.71
N GLY A 353 -6.43 37.26 17.88
CA GLY A 353 -6.29 35.83 17.59
C GLY A 353 -6.02 35.00 18.84
N GLN A 354 -5.12 35.46 19.70
CA GLN A 354 -4.77 34.80 20.95
C GLN A 354 -5.97 34.76 21.92
N VAL A 355 -6.72 35.86 22.04
CA VAL A 355 -7.91 35.93 22.90
C VAL A 355 -8.99 34.93 22.46
N VAL A 356 -9.28 34.84 21.16
CA VAL A 356 -10.25 33.86 20.64
C VAL A 356 -9.73 32.42 20.79
N PHE A 357 -8.44 32.20 20.52
CA PHE A 357 -7.80 30.90 20.68
C PHE A 357 -7.88 30.41 22.14
N ASP A 358 -7.56 31.26 23.11
CA ASP A 358 -7.62 30.94 24.53
C ASP A 358 -9.06 30.73 25.02
N ALA A 359 -10.03 31.47 24.46
CA ALA A 359 -11.45 31.26 24.73
C ALA A 359 -11.91 29.86 24.27
N LEU A 360 -11.47 29.38 23.11
CA LEU A 360 -11.74 28.03 22.61
C LEU A 360 -10.96 26.95 23.37
N LYS A 361 -9.70 27.21 23.73
CA LYS A 361 -8.86 26.30 24.49
C LYS A 361 -9.45 26.00 25.88
N ASN A 362 -9.87 27.05 26.59
CA ASN A 362 -10.44 26.94 27.94
C ASN A 362 -11.93 26.63 27.94
N GLY A 363 -12.63 26.96 26.85
CA GLY A 363 -14.08 26.85 26.74
C GLY A 363 -14.60 25.62 26.02
N GLY A 364 -13.72 24.89 25.30
CA GLY A 364 -14.15 23.87 24.37
C GLY A 364 -14.86 24.47 23.15
N ALA A 365 -15.76 23.68 22.56
CA ALA A 365 -16.52 24.10 21.38
C ALA A 365 -17.60 25.13 21.75
N LEU A 366 -17.57 26.31 21.13
CA LEU A 366 -18.44 27.44 21.44
C LEU A 366 -19.20 27.92 20.20
N PHE A 367 -20.45 28.35 20.37
CA PHE A 367 -21.17 29.04 19.29
C PHE A 367 -20.57 30.43 19.03
N PHE A 368 -20.81 30.98 17.83
CA PHE A 368 -20.26 32.28 17.46
C PHE A 368 -20.69 33.42 18.41
N THR A 369 -21.95 33.44 18.84
CA THR A 369 -22.47 34.44 19.80
C THR A 369 -21.86 34.31 21.19
N GLU A 370 -21.51 33.09 21.60
CA GLU A 370 -20.80 32.81 22.86
C GLU A 370 -19.36 33.30 22.78
N LEU A 371 -18.69 33.11 21.64
CA LEU A 371 -17.34 33.64 21.39
C LEU A 371 -17.31 35.16 21.49
N VAL A 372 -18.26 35.86 20.85
CA VAL A 372 -18.39 37.32 20.94
C VAL A 372 -18.56 37.75 22.39
N ARG A 373 -19.47 37.11 23.13
CA ARG A 373 -19.73 37.44 24.54
C ARG A 373 -18.52 37.20 25.44
N ARG A 374 -17.81 36.08 25.24
CA ARG A 374 -16.69 35.66 26.10
C ARG A 374 -15.41 36.45 25.83
N THR A 375 -15.18 36.85 24.57
CA THR A 375 -13.98 37.58 24.17
C THR A 375 -14.15 39.10 24.31
N GLY A 376 -15.39 39.61 24.31
CA GLY A 376 -15.68 41.04 24.35
C GLY A 376 -15.34 41.80 23.07
N LEU A 377 -14.98 41.08 22.00
CA LEU A 377 -14.64 41.65 20.69
C LEU A 377 -15.91 42.00 19.90
N LEU A 378 -15.77 42.93 18.95
CA LEU A 378 -16.84 43.25 18.00
C LEU A 378 -17.13 42.06 17.07
N LEU A 379 -18.37 41.95 16.58
CA LEU A 379 -18.80 40.88 15.67
C LEU A 379 -17.84 40.70 14.49
N SER A 380 -17.52 41.79 13.78
CA SER A 380 -16.63 41.80 12.63
C SER A 380 -15.19 41.43 12.98
N GLN A 381 -14.72 41.74 14.19
CA GLN A 381 -13.39 41.37 14.65
C GLN A 381 -13.32 39.86 14.91
N VAL A 382 -14.36 39.27 15.50
CA VAL A 382 -14.42 37.80 15.69
C VAL A 382 -14.48 37.08 14.34
N GLU A 383 -15.23 37.60 13.36
CA GLU A 383 -15.24 37.03 12.01
C GLU A 383 -13.85 37.05 11.35
N GLU A 384 -13.16 38.19 11.41
CA GLU A 384 -11.82 38.33 10.84
C GLU A 384 -10.82 37.40 11.53
N VAL A 385 -10.88 37.32 12.86
CA VAL A 385 -10.03 36.42 13.64
C VAL A 385 -10.32 34.95 13.32
N LEU A 386 -11.58 34.52 13.24
CA LEU A 386 -11.94 33.16 12.86
C LEU A 386 -11.48 32.83 11.44
N SER A 387 -11.58 33.78 10.51
CA SER A 387 -11.04 33.65 9.15
C SER A 387 -9.52 33.45 9.17
N GLN A 388 -8.79 34.22 9.97
CA GLN A 388 -7.33 34.07 10.12
C GLN A 388 -6.98 32.72 10.76
N LEU A 389 -7.64 32.33 11.85
CA LEU A 389 -7.40 31.06 12.54
C LEU A 389 -7.74 29.86 11.64
N ALA A 390 -8.80 29.94 10.84
CA ALA A 390 -9.16 28.89 9.87
C ALA A 390 -8.13 28.80 8.74
N ALA A 391 -7.67 29.95 8.23
CA ALA A 391 -6.60 30.01 7.23
C ALA A 391 -5.28 29.41 7.74
N LEU A 392 -5.02 29.50 9.05
CA LEU A 392 -3.87 28.90 9.72
C LEU A 392 -4.10 27.45 10.17
N GLY A 393 -5.31 26.91 10.05
CA GLY A 393 -5.63 25.54 10.47
C GLY A 393 -5.75 25.31 11.97
N PHE A 394 -6.03 26.36 12.74
CA PHE A 394 -6.23 26.23 14.19
C PHE A 394 -7.66 25.86 14.57
N VAL A 395 -8.65 26.29 13.78
CA VAL A 395 -10.07 26.13 14.09
C VAL A 395 -10.80 25.31 13.03
N THR A 396 -11.91 24.70 13.46
CA THR A 396 -12.92 24.04 12.64
C THR A 396 -14.32 24.38 13.19
N SER A 397 -15.38 24.01 12.47
CA SER A 397 -16.76 24.16 12.96
C SER A 397 -17.64 22.99 12.53
N ASP A 398 -18.81 22.86 13.18
CA ASP A 398 -19.79 21.79 12.91
C ASP A 398 -20.47 21.91 11.52
N SER A 399 -20.28 23.01 10.79
CA SER A 399 -20.83 23.23 9.44
C SER A 399 -19.82 23.90 8.50
N PHE A 400 -19.96 23.68 7.19
CA PHE A 400 -19.20 24.38 6.15
C PHE A 400 -19.77 25.79 5.87
N ASP A 401 -21.01 26.05 6.26
CA ASP A 401 -21.69 27.34 6.07
C ASP A 401 -20.95 28.53 6.70
N GLY A 402 -20.25 28.29 7.82
CA GLY A 402 -19.40 29.30 8.46
C GLY A 402 -18.26 29.78 7.55
N LEU A 403 -17.57 28.86 6.89
CA LEU A 403 -16.54 29.20 5.90
C LEU A 403 -17.14 29.90 4.68
N ARG A 404 -18.30 29.43 4.24
CA ARG A 404 -19.05 30.02 3.13
C ARG A 404 -19.39 31.49 3.40
N ALA A 405 -19.84 31.81 4.61
CA ALA A 405 -20.09 33.17 5.06
C ALA A 405 -18.80 34.02 5.06
N LEU A 406 -17.69 33.48 5.56
CA LEU A 406 -16.39 34.16 5.62
C LEU A 406 -15.77 34.47 4.24
N LEU A 407 -16.16 33.75 3.18
CA LEU A 407 -15.75 34.06 1.80
C LEU A 407 -16.39 35.35 1.25
N VAL A 408 -17.56 35.74 1.74
CA VAL A 408 -18.26 36.94 1.34
C VAL A 408 -17.89 38.08 2.29
N PRO A 409 -17.34 39.21 1.79
CA PRO A 409 -17.06 40.37 2.64
C PRO A 409 -18.32 40.81 3.40
N SER A 410 -18.18 41.12 4.70
CA SER A 410 -19.32 41.39 5.60
C SER A 410 -20.22 42.54 5.10
N ASN A 411 -19.68 43.50 4.35
CA ASN A 411 -20.41 44.61 3.73
C ASN A 411 -21.23 44.23 2.47
N LYS A 412 -20.96 43.07 1.87
CA LYS A 412 -21.68 42.54 0.69
C LYS A 412 -22.62 41.38 1.05
N ARG A 413 -22.68 40.97 2.33
CA ARG A 413 -23.59 39.92 2.76
C ARG A 413 -25.04 40.43 2.75
N PRO A 414 -25.98 39.66 2.20
CA PRO A 414 -27.38 40.02 2.29
C PRO A 414 -27.81 39.99 3.76
N THR A 415 -28.25 41.13 4.27
CA THR A 415 -28.71 41.27 5.66
C THR A 415 -30.10 40.65 5.80
N PHE A 416 -30.27 39.81 6.82
CA PHE A 416 -31.55 39.22 7.16
C PHE A 416 -32.59 40.35 7.38
N GLY A 417 -33.72 40.30 6.67
CA GLY A 417 -34.87 41.18 6.91
C GLY A 417 -34.94 42.53 6.17
N ARG A 418 -33.94 42.97 5.37
CA ARG A 418 -34.03 44.25 4.62
C ARG A 418 -34.58 44.14 3.19
N ASN A 419 -34.66 42.95 2.62
CA ASN A 419 -35.11 42.73 1.24
C ASN A 419 -36.34 41.81 1.17
N ALA A 420 -37.41 42.13 1.89
CA ALA A 420 -38.68 41.39 1.83
C ALA A 420 -39.45 41.56 0.49
N GLY A 421 -38.98 42.42 -0.42
CA GLY A 421 -39.75 42.87 -1.59
C GLY A 421 -39.39 42.28 -2.96
N LYS A 422 -38.37 41.40 -3.10
CA LYS A 422 -38.02 40.83 -4.42
C LYS A 422 -37.90 39.31 -4.35
N ARG A 423 -38.97 38.63 -4.76
CA ARG A 423 -38.94 37.23 -5.22
C ARG A 423 -37.86 37.08 -6.30
N ARG A 424 -36.75 36.38 -6.02
CA ARG A 424 -35.96 35.63 -7.01
C ARG A 424 -34.80 34.85 -6.36
N ARG A 425 -34.84 33.52 -6.56
CA ARG A 425 -33.84 32.47 -6.26
C ARG A 425 -33.55 32.19 -4.78
N ARG A 426 -33.57 30.90 -4.43
CA ARG A 426 -32.98 30.29 -3.22
C ARG A 426 -31.50 30.66 -3.13
N THR A 427 -31.17 31.86 -2.70
CA THR A 427 -29.83 32.17 -2.21
C THR A 427 -29.84 31.78 -0.74
N ASN A 428 -29.34 30.58 -0.42
CA ASN A 428 -29.10 30.17 0.95
C ASN A 428 -28.23 31.26 1.60
N LEU A 429 -28.82 31.98 2.55
CA LEU A 429 -28.21 33.06 3.30
C LEU A 429 -27.17 32.45 4.24
N ALA A 430 -25.95 32.24 3.72
CA ALA A 430 -24.83 31.79 4.55
C ALA A 430 -24.57 32.82 5.65
N SER A 431 -24.78 32.41 6.91
CA SER A 431 -24.49 33.23 8.09
C SER A 431 -23.50 32.50 8.98
N ILE A 432 -22.51 33.23 9.49
CA ILE A 432 -21.53 32.66 10.41
C ILE A 432 -22.18 32.17 11.72
N GLU A 433 -23.35 32.70 12.07
CA GLU A 433 -24.15 32.25 13.22
C GLU A 433 -24.72 30.84 13.03
N PHE A 434 -24.93 30.41 11.78
CA PHE A 434 -25.39 29.06 11.44
C PHE A 434 -24.24 28.07 11.23
N ALA A 435 -22.99 28.47 11.49
CA ALA A 435 -21.82 27.60 11.41
C ALA A 435 -21.79 26.47 12.46
N GLY A 436 -22.72 26.49 13.41
CA GLY A 436 -22.71 25.61 14.58
C GLY A 436 -21.67 26.06 15.60
N ARG A 437 -21.03 25.10 16.27
CA ARG A 437 -19.98 25.38 17.26
C ARG A 437 -18.62 25.43 16.57
N TRP A 438 -17.83 26.44 16.91
CA TRP A 438 -16.43 26.56 16.56
C TRP A 438 -15.58 25.86 17.61
N SER A 439 -14.54 25.14 17.18
CA SER A 439 -13.63 24.42 18.06
C SER A 439 -12.21 24.45 17.53
N LEU A 440 -11.25 24.13 18.39
CA LEU A 440 -9.86 23.93 17.95
C LEU A 440 -9.76 22.62 17.17
N LEU A 441 -9.14 22.67 15.99
CA LEU A 441 -8.86 21.47 15.19
C LEU A 441 -7.84 20.57 15.90
N ARG A 442 -6.89 21.17 16.60
CA ARG A 442 -5.88 20.50 17.43
C ARG A 442 -6.11 20.87 18.89
N THR A 443 -6.69 19.97 19.66
CA THR A 443 -6.97 20.20 21.08
C THR A 443 -5.72 20.03 21.96
N GLN A 444 -4.68 19.38 21.44
CA GLN A 444 -3.39 19.20 22.11
C GLN A 444 -2.34 20.07 21.41
N PRO A 445 -1.85 21.15 22.05
CA PRO A 445 -0.65 21.81 21.59
C PRO A 445 0.53 20.86 21.83
N SER A 446 1.18 20.42 20.76
CA SER A 446 2.47 19.70 20.81
C SER A 446 3.62 20.63 21.23
N PHE A 447 3.39 21.48 22.24
CA PHE A 447 4.36 22.40 22.82
C PHE A 447 5.09 21.79 24.03
N ASP A 448 4.59 20.69 24.62
CA ASP A 448 5.16 20.09 25.85
C ASP A 448 6.06 18.87 25.61
N SER A 449 6.50 18.59 24.37
CA SER A 449 7.38 17.45 24.08
C SER A 449 8.87 17.69 24.35
N GLN A 450 9.26 18.75 25.07
CA GLN A 450 10.66 18.99 25.46
C GLN A 450 10.91 19.08 26.97
N SER A 451 9.88 19.03 27.82
CA SER A 451 10.05 19.21 29.27
C SER A 451 9.23 18.23 30.10
N ALA A 452 9.41 16.93 29.85
CA ALA A 452 9.32 15.88 30.86
C ALA A 452 10.11 14.66 30.35
N GLY A 453 11.01 14.13 31.19
CA GLY A 453 11.92 13.06 30.83
C GLY A 453 11.24 11.78 30.32
N ASN A 454 12.00 11.04 29.50
CA ASN A 454 11.65 9.82 28.75
C ASN A 454 10.76 10.05 27.52
N GLY A 455 11.44 10.19 26.37
CA GLY A 455 10.85 10.48 25.06
C GLY A 455 9.85 9.43 24.60
N ALA A 456 8.57 9.77 24.68
CA ALA A 456 7.57 9.18 23.81
C ALA A 456 7.54 10.01 22.52
N CYS A 457 8.24 9.55 21.49
CA CYS A 457 7.81 9.83 20.11
C CYS A 457 6.30 9.57 20.04
N PRO A 458 5.51 10.33 19.24
CA PRO A 458 4.16 9.89 18.90
C PRO A 458 4.26 8.41 18.53
N ASP A 459 3.54 7.56 19.26
CA ASP A 459 3.78 6.11 19.30
C ASP A 459 4.00 5.63 17.86
N ALA A 460 5.18 5.08 17.55
CA ALA A 460 5.58 4.79 16.17
C ALA A 460 4.50 3.95 15.46
N ARG A 461 3.78 3.13 16.24
CA ARG A 461 2.62 2.34 15.83
C ARG A 461 1.44 3.20 15.33
N SER A 462 1.15 4.32 15.97
CA SER A 462 0.08 5.24 15.58
C SER A 462 0.43 5.96 14.27
N ARG A 463 1.70 6.33 14.07
CA ARG A 463 2.14 6.88 12.78
C ARG A 463 2.07 5.84 11.68
N ASP A 464 2.54 4.61 11.93
CA ASP A 464 2.49 3.51 10.96
C ASP A 464 1.04 3.24 10.51
N ALA A 465 0.08 3.20 11.45
CA ALA A 465 -1.34 3.06 11.14
C ALA A 465 -1.88 4.23 10.31
N ALA A 466 -1.49 5.46 10.63
CA ALA A 466 -1.91 6.65 9.88
C ALA A 466 -1.33 6.66 8.45
N VAL A 467 -0.05 6.26 8.27
CA VAL A 467 0.57 6.10 6.96
C VAL A 467 -0.14 5.01 6.15
N GLU A 468 -0.51 3.90 6.79
CA GLU A 468 -1.29 2.84 6.16
C GLU A 468 -2.68 3.32 5.70
N LYS A 469 -3.37 4.11 6.53
CA LYS A 469 -4.62 4.76 6.14
C LYS A 469 -4.42 5.70 4.95
N PHE A 470 -3.37 6.53 4.97
CA PHE A 470 -3.03 7.43 3.88
C PHE A 470 -2.74 6.69 2.57
N ALA A 471 -1.99 5.58 2.64
CA ALA A 471 -1.72 4.71 1.49
C ALA A 471 -3.02 4.19 0.84
N ARG A 472 -3.99 3.77 1.65
CA ARG A 472 -5.30 3.33 1.17
C ARG A 472 -6.10 4.48 0.53
N THR A 473 -6.06 5.67 1.13
CA THR A 473 -6.69 6.87 0.58
C THR A 473 -6.10 7.26 -0.77
N LEU A 474 -4.78 7.20 -0.95
CA LEU A 474 -4.13 7.49 -2.24
C LEU A 474 -4.54 6.50 -3.34
N LEU A 475 -4.58 5.20 -3.02
CA LEU A 475 -5.06 4.18 -3.95
C LEU A 475 -6.52 4.41 -4.33
N ARG A 476 -7.40 4.72 -3.38
CA ARG A 476 -8.81 5.07 -3.66
C ARG A 476 -8.92 6.34 -4.52
N ARG A 477 -8.10 7.35 -4.24
CA ARG A 477 -8.14 8.65 -4.94
C ARG A 477 -7.67 8.57 -6.38
N TYR A 478 -6.55 7.89 -6.63
CA TYR A 478 -5.91 7.88 -7.96
C TYR A 478 -6.09 6.56 -8.72
N GLY A 479 -6.47 5.47 -8.05
CA GLY A 479 -6.56 4.12 -8.62
C GLY A 479 -5.18 3.48 -8.84
N VAL A 480 -4.27 4.22 -9.47
CA VAL A 480 -2.86 3.86 -9.68
C VAL A 480 -1.98 4.92 -9.00
N VAL A 481 -1.03 4.46 -8.18
CA VAL A 481 -0.14 5.32 -7.38
C VAL A 481 1.32 5.07 -7.76
N PHE A 482 2.06 6.16 -7.97
CA PHE A 482 3.51 6.17 -8.20
C PHE A 482 4.14 7.41 -7.58
N ARG A 483 5.47 7.39 -7.38
CA ARG A 483 6.21 8.39 -6.58
C ARG A 483 5.86 9.85 -6.91
N ARG A 484 5.81 10.24 -8.18
CA ARG A 484 5.62 11.64 -8.57
C ARG A 484 4.23 12.19 -8.23
N LEU A 485 3.21 11.35 -8.02
CA LEU A 485 1.88 11.82 -7.58
C LEU A 485 1.93 12.44 -6.18
N LEU A 486 2.88 12.03 -5.33
CA LEU A 486 3.06 12.64 -4.02
C LEU A 486 3.41 14.12 -4.09
N GLU A 487 3.91 14.61 -5.22
CA GLU A 487 4.16 16.05 -5.43
C GLU A 487 2.87 16.89 -5.37
N ARG A 488 1.70 16.25 -5.45
CA ARG A 488 0.37 16.88 -5.30
C ARG A 488 -0.17 16.81 -3.88
N GLU A 489 0.39 15.95 -3.02
CA GLU A 489 -0.07 15.70 -1.66
C GLU A 489 0.65 16.60 -0.65
N SER A 490 -0.03 16.99 0.43
CA SER A 490 0.52 17.92 1.42
C SER A 490 1.14 17.26 2.65
N PHE A 491 0.87 15.98 2.88
CA PHE A 491 1.45 15.24 4.01
C PHE A 491 2.92 14.91 3.78
N GLY A 492 3.73 15.03 4.84
CA GLY A 492 5.15 14.68 4.85
C GLY A 492 5.41 13.17 4.94
N VAL A 493 4.74 12.38 4.10
CA VAL A 493 4.93 10.93 4.00
C VAL A 493 5.81 10.63 2.79
N THR A 494 6.83 9.82 3.01
CA THR A 494 7.81 9.47 1.98
C THR A 494 7.33 8.31 1.11
N TRP A 495 7.82 8.26 -0.15
CA TRP A 495 7.60 7.09 -1.01
C TRP A 495 8.15 5.80 -0.41
N TYR A 496 9.18 5.89 0.42
CA TYR A 496 9.79 4.74 1.07
C TYR A 496 8.84 4.10 2.10
N GLU A 497 8.20 4.93 2.94
CA GLU A 497 7.17 4.47 3.89
C GLU A 497 6.00 3.80 3.15
N LEU A 498 5.51 4.42 2.07
CA LEU A 498 4.40 3.88 1.27
C LEU A 498 4.78 2.60 0.52
N GLY A 499 5.98 2.55 -0.08
CA GLY A 499 6.45 1.40 -0.85
C GLY A 499 6.54 0.12 0.00
N ARG A 500 6.94 0.23 1.27
CA ARG A 500 6.92 -0.91 2.21
C ARG A 500 5.51 -1.46 2.41
N ILE A 501 4.51 -0.60 2.56
CA ILE A 501 3.10 -0.99 2.73
C ILE A 501 2.55 -1.58 1.44
N TYR A 502 2.79 -0.95 0.30
CA TYR A 502 2.29 -1.43 -0.98
C TYR A 502 2.88 -2.78 -1.39
N ARG A 503 4.19 -3.01 -1.19
CA ARG A 503 4.80 -4.34 -1.43
C ARG A 503 4.20 -5.42 -0.53
N ARG A 504 3.85 -5.07 0.72
CA ARG A 504 3.17 -5.99 1.64
C ARG A 504 1.76 -6.32 1.15
N TRP A 505 0.97 -5.32 0.75
CA TRP A 505 -0.38 -5.52 0.22
C TRP A 505 -0.38 -6.25 -1.12
N GLU A 506 0.65 -6.05 -1.95
CA GLU A 506 0.83 -6.82 -3.19
C GLU A 506 1.17 -8.28 -2.89
N ALA A 507 2.05 -8.53 -1.92
CA ALA A 507 2.32 -9.89 -1.46
C ALA A 507 1.07 -10.58 -0.88
N GLN A 508 0.15 -9.82 -0.31
CA GLN A 508 -1.15 -10.31 0.16
C GLN A 508 -2.19 -10.45 -0.97
N GLY A 509 -1.91 -9.94 -2.17
CA GLY A 509 -2.84 -9.95 -3.30
C GLY A 509 -3.94 -8.89 -3.25
N GLU A 510 -3.92 -7.98 -2.27
CA GLU A 510 -4.89 -6.86 -2.15
C GLU A 510 -4.73 -5.86 -3.29
N ILE A 511 -3.49 -5.63 -3.72
CA ILE A 511 -3.14 -4.70 -4.80
C ILE A 511 -2.21 -5.36 -5.79
N ARG A 512 -1.97 -4.71 -6.94
CA ARG A 512 -1.01 -5.18 -7.93
C ARG A 512 0.06 -4.13 -8.15
N GLY A 513 1.33 -4.53 -8.05
CA GLY A 513 2.43 -3.74 -8.57
C GLY A 513 2.62 -4.01 -10.07
N GLY A 514 3.27 -3.09 -10.77
CA GLY A 514 3.58 -3.24 -12.19
C GLY A 514 3.86 -1.93 -12.89
N TYR A 515 3.91 -1.97 -14.22
CA TYR A 515 4.10 -0.79 -15.06
C TYR A 515 2.78 -0.41 -15.75
N PHE A 516 1.94 0.36 -15.06
CA PHE A 516 0.58 0.67 -15.52
C PHE A 516 0.53 1.91 -16.42
N VAL A 517 1.29 2.95 -16.12
CA VAL A 517 1.25 4.24 -16.82
C VAL A 517 2.59 4.51 -17.50
N GLY A 518 2.55 4.66 -18.82
CA GLY A 518 3.69 5.05 -19.64
C GLY A 518 4.16 6.47 -19.34
N GLY A 519 5.49 6.66 -19.33
CA GLY A 519 6.12 7.96 -19.05
C GLY A 519 6.31 8.27 -17.56
N ALA A 520 5.60 7.56 -16.67
CA ALA A 520 5.90 7.58 -15.23
C ALA A 520 7.04 6.58 -14.94
N SER A 521 8.06 6.99 -14.19
CA SER A 521 9.19 6.13 -13.81
C SER A 521 9.04 5.58 -12.39
N GLY A 522 9.66 4.43 -12.14
CA GLY A 522 9.68 3.76 -10.83
C GLY A 522 8.53 2.78 -10.63
N GLU A 523 8.46 2.24 -9.40
CA GLU A 523 7.41 1.31 -8.98
C GLU A 523 6.04 1.98 -9.00
N GLN A 524 5.03 1.26 -9.51
CA GLN A 524 3.65 1.71 -9.53
C GLN A 524 2.78 0.61 -8.94
N PHE A 525 1.73 1.01 -8.22
CA PHE A 525 0.80 0.10 -7.57
C PHE A 525 -0.64 0.50 -7.89
N ALA A 526 -1.52 -0.47 -8.11
CA ALA A 526 -2.89 -0.23 -8.50
C ALA A 526 -3.88 -1.15 -7.77
N LEU A 527 -5.09 -0.64 -7.56
CA LEU A 527 -6.23 -1.45 -7.12
C LEU A 527 -6.68 -2.38 -8.27
N PRO A 528 -7.11 -3.63 -7.98
CA PRO A 528 -7.62 -4.54 -9.01
C PRO A 528 -8.78 -3.97 -9.83
N GLU A 529 -9.70 -3.25 -9.19
CA GLU A 529 -10.82 -2.55 -9.83
C GLU A 529 -10.35 -1.43 -10.78
N ALA A 530 -9.31 -0.69 -10.39
CA ALA A 530 -8.74 0.36 -11.23
C ALA A 530 -8.12 -0.21 -12.51
N ILE A 531 -7.50 -1.40 -12.44
CA ILE A 531 -6.91 -2.07 -13.61
C ILE A 531 -8.01 -2.46 -14.62
N GLY A 532 -9.16 -2.93 -14.13
CA GLY A 532 -10.31 -3.26 -14.98
C GLY A 532 -10.79 -2.05 -15.78
N LEU A 533 -11.00 -0.91 -15.11
CA LEU A 533 -11.43 0.32 -15.75
C LEU A 533 -10.34 0.91 -16.67
N LEU A 534 -9.07 0.83 -16.29
CA LEU A 534 -7.95 1.31 -17.10
C LEU A 534 -7.84 0.51 -18.43
N ARG A 535 -8.09 -0.81 -18.38
CA ARG A 535 -8.17 -1.66 -19.59
C ARG A 535 -9.38 -1.32 -20.45
N SER A 536 -10.54 -1.02 -19.87
CA SER A 536 -11.74 -0.66 -20.65
C SER A 536 -11.57 0.68 -21.37
N ILE A 537 -11.00 1.68 -20.70
CA ILE A 537 -10.75 3.01 -21.27
C ILE A 537 -9.71 2.97 -22.40
N ARG A 538 -8.66 2.16 -22.24
CA ARG A 538 -7.69 1.91 -23.32
C ARG A 538 -8.35 1.32 -24.57
N LYS A 539 -9.33 0.43 -24.41
CA LYS A 539 -10.06 -0.18 -25.53
C LYS A 539 -11.12 0.75 -26.14
N ALA A 540 -11.64 1.70 -25.37
CA ALA A 540 -12.68 2.60 -25.82
C ALA A 540 -12.14 3.62 -26.85
N PRO A 541 -12.87 3.84 -27.98
CA PRO A 541 -12.45 4.81 -28.99
C PRO A 541 -12.41 6.23 -28.41
N ARG A 542 -11.57 7.06 -29.01
CA ARG A 542 -11.45 8.49 -28.71
C ARG A 542 -12.68 9.21 -29.27
N LYS A 543 -13.32 10.05 -28.44
CA LYS A 543 -14.58 10.74 -28.76
C LYS A 543 -14.37 12.22 -29.07
N ASP A 544 -13.12 12.69 -29.05
CA ASP A 544 -12.73 14.10 -29.11
C ASP A 544 -13.44 14.97 -28.06
N ALA A 545 -13.71 14.39 -26.88
CA ALA A 545 -14.45 15.06 -25.82
C ALA A 545 -13.57 16.13 -25.16
N LEU A 546 -14.11 17.34 -25.05
CA LEU A 546 -13.48 18.46 -24.36
C LEU A 546 -13.90 18.49 -22.89
N VAL A 547 -12.92 18.45 -22.00
CA VAL A 547 -13.12 18.52 -20.55
C VAL A 547 -12.34 19.72 -20.02
N THR A 548 -13.02 20.63 -19.32
CA THR A 548 -12.37 21.78 -18.66
C THR A 548 -12.33 21.56 -17.16
N LEU A 549 -11.15 21.65 -16.56
CA LEU A 549 -10.94 21.57 -15.12
C LEU A 549 -10.38 22.86 -14.56
N SER A 550 -10.69 23.15 -13.30
CA SER A 550 -9.98 24.18 -12.54
C SER A 550 -8.55 23.70 -12.28
N ALA A 551 -7.56 24.59 -12.38
CA ALA A 551 -6.18 24.24 -12.01
C ALA A 551 -6.04 23.94 -10.51
N ALA A 552 -6.98 24.39 -9.69
CA ALA A 552 -7.05 24.04 -8.28
C ALA A 552 -7.45 22.58 -8.04
N ASP A 553 -8.05 21.88 -9.02
CA ASP A 553 -8.52 20.50 -8.89
C ASP A 553 -7.37 19.51 -8.60
N PRO A 554 -7.57 18.44 -7.81
CA PRO A 554 -6.55 17.42 -7.59
C PRO A 554 -6.05 16.78 -8.89
N LEU A 555 -6.85 16.77 -9.96
CA LEU A 555 -6.48 16.23 -11.27
C LEU A 555 -5.57 17.16 -12.10
N ASN A 556 -5.19 18.33 -11.60
CA ASN A 556 -4.12 19.12 -12.19
C ASN A 556 -2.76 18.41 -12.00
N LEU A 557 -2.45 17.50 -12.92
CA LEU A 557 -1.22 16.71 -12.96
C LEU A 557 -0.31 17.15 -14.12
N GLN A 558 -0.53 18.34 -14.68
CA GLN A 558 0.33 18.91 -15.73
C GLN A 558 1.73 19.16 -15.16
N GLY A 559 2.76 18.68 -15.87
CA GLY A 559 4.14 18.67 -15.39
C GLY A 559 4.48 17.50 -14.46
N ILE A 560 3.49 16.73 -14.02
CA ILE A 560 3.67 15.46 -13.29
C ILE A 560 3.54 14.27 -14.27
N LEU A 561 2.39 14.16 -14.94
CA LEU A 561 2.09 13.11 -15.92
C LEU A 561 2.58 13.47 -17.32
N THR A 562 2.35 14.71 -17.72
CA THR A 562 2.68 15.23 -19.04
C THR A 562 3.93 16.10 -18.97
N PRO A 563 4.77 16.10 -20.02
CA PRO A 563 5.91 16.99 -20.10
C PRO A 563 5.46 18.46 -20.12
N GLY A 564 6.35 19.35 -19.68
CA GLY A 564 6.10 20.79 -19.64
C GLY A 564 6.03 21.35 -18.22
N PRO A 565 5.92 22.68 -18.10
CA PRO A 565 5.88 23.34 -16.81
C PRO A 565 4.56 23.07 -16.09
N ARG A 566 4.61 23.12 -14.76
CA ARG A 566 3.42 22.98 -13.92
C ARG A 566 2.55 24.23 -14.02
N ILE A 567 1.25 24.01 -13.93
CA ILE A 567 0.24 25.07 -13.89
C ILE A 567 -0.06 25.37 -12.43
N ALA A 568 -0.02 26.66 -12.06
CA ALA A 568 -0.28 27.07 -10.68
C ALA A 568 -1.70 26.67 -10.27
N ALA A 569 -1.83 26.02 -9.11
CA ALA A 569 -3.10 25.46 -8.60
C ALA A 569 -4.01 26.54 -7.98
N LEU A 570 -4.35 27.56 -8.78
CA LEU A 570 -5.20 28.68 -8.42
C LEU A 570 -6.62 28.45 -8.94
N THR A 571 -7.63 28.85 -8.16
CA THR A 571 -9.05 28.67 -8.51
C THR A 571 -9.47 29.41 -9.80
N ALA A 572 -8.75 30.49 -10.14
CA ALA A 572 -9.03 31.28 -11.35
C ALA A 572 -8.47 30.61 -12.62
N ASN A 573 -7.42 29.80 -12.48
CA ASN A 573 -6.77 29.15 -13.60
C ASN A 573 -7.58 27.93 -14.05
N ARG A 574 -7.52 27.60 -15.34
CA ARG A 574 -8.22 26.45 -15.93
C ARG A 574 -7.33 25.69 -16.89
N ILE A 575 -7.64 24.42 -17.09
CA ILE A 575 -6.96 23.54 -18.04
C ILE A 575 -8.02 22.90 -18.93
N LEU A 576 -7.83 23.02 -20.24
CA LEU A 576 -8.65 22.37 -21.25
C LEU A 576 -7.98 21.09 -21.71
N PHE A 577 -8.72 19.98 -21.67
CA PHE A 577 -8.30 18.68 -22.13
C PHE A 577 -9.14 18.21 -23.31
N ARG A 578 -8.53 17.49 -24.25
CA ARG A 578 -9.21 16.71 -25.30
C ARG A 578 -8.86 15.25 -25.13
N ASP A 579 -9.84 14.43 -24.79
CA ASP A 579 -9.64 13.00 -24.50
C ASP A 579 -8.41 12.75 -23.60
N GLY A 580 -8.23 13.55 -22.54
CA GLY A 580 -7.11 13.43 -21.61
C GLY A 580 -5.79 14.10 -22.02
N LEU A 581 -5.66 14.64 -23.23
CA LEU A 581 -4.51 15.48 -23.60
C LEU A 581 -4.73 16.94 -23.17
N PRO A 582 -3.84 17.53 -22.37
CA PRO A 582 -3.90 18.95 -22.03
C PRO A 582 -3.58 19.80 -23.27
N LEU A 583 -4.53 20.63 -23.69
CA LEU A 583 -4.42 21.44 -24.90
C LEU A 583 -3.99 22.87 -24.60
N ALA A 584 -4.63 23.48 -23.61
CA ALA A 584 -4.39 24.86 -23.23
C ALA A 584 -4.67 25.08 -21.74
N ALA A 585 -4.05 26.10 -21.18
CA ALA A 585 -4.31 26.58 -19.84
C ALA A 585 -4.66 28.05 -19.86
N LEU A 586 -5.64 28.44 -19.04
CA LEU A 586 -5.90 29.84 -18.73
C LEU A 586 -5.13 30.17 -17.44
N GLU A 587 -4.07 30.97 -17.54
CA GLU A 587 -3.26 31.42 -16.40
C GLU A 587 -3.32 32.94 -16.29
N ALA A 588 -3.76 33.47 -15.15
CA ALA A 588 -3.86 34.92 -14.92
C ALA A 588 -4.66 35.72 -15.99
N GLY A 589 -5.59 35.05 -16.70
CA GLY A 589 -6.39 35.65 -17.77
C GLY A 589 -5.80 35.50 -19.17
N GLU A 590 -4.59 34.96 -19.30
CA GLU A 590 -3.93 34.68 -20.58
C GLU A 590 -4.07 33.20 -20.95
N ILE A 591 -4.30 32.93 -22.23
CA ILE A 591 -4.40 31.57 -22.77
C ILE A 591 -2.99 31.12 -23.19
N ARG A 592 -2.53 30.04 -22.57
CA ARG A 592 -1.27 29.38 -22.88
C ARG A 592 -1.54 28.04 -23.56
N LYS A 593 -1.07 27.87 -24.80
CA LYS A 593 -1.12 26.57 -25.50
C LYS A 593 -0.09 25.62 -24.91
N LEU A 594 -0.52 24.38 -24.64
CA LEU A 594 0.29 23.31 -24.06
C LEU A 594 0.62 22.23 -25.10
N SER A 595 -0.26 22.01 -26.07
CA SER A 595 -0.05 21.12 -27.22
C SER A 595 0.32 21.90 -28.48
N GLN A 596 1.09 21.26 -29.37
CA GLN A 596 1.41 21.78 -30.72
C GLN A 596 0.29 21.50 -31.74
N ASP A 597 -0.75 20.73 -31.37
CA ASP A 597 -1.89 20.48 -32.25
C ASP A 597 -2.62 21.79 -32.58
N SER A 598 -2.89 21.99 -33.87
CA SER A 598 -3.52 23.18 -34.44
C SER A 598 -4.99 23.28 -34.04
N ILE A 599 -5.26 23.80 -32.84
CA ILE A 599 -6.60 24.17 -32.41
C ILE A 599 -6.80 25.64 -32.77
N SER A 600 -7.91 25.94 -33.44
CA SER A 600 -8.27 27.32 -33.77
C SER A 600 -8.50 28.10 -32.47
N ASP A 601 -8.05 29.35 -32.41
CA ASP A 601 -8.19 30.21 -31.22
C ASP A 601 -9.66 30.44 -30.79
N LEU A 602 -10.63 30.12 -31.65
CA LEU A 602 -12.07 30.18 -31.34
C LEU A 602 -12.60 28.97 -30.55
N GLN A 603 -11.84 27.87 -30.48
CA GLN A 603 -12.20 26.65 -29.75
C GLN A 603 -11.53 26.55 -28.37
N VAL A 604 -10.50 27.35 -28.12
CA VAL A 604 -9.78 27.46 -26.84
C VAL A 604 -10.42 28.56 -26.00
#